data_AF-A0A1X4HT30-F1
#
_entry.id   AF-A0A1X4HT30-F1
#
_cell.length_a   1.000
_cell.length_b   1.000
_cell.length_c   1.000
_cell.angle_alpha   90.00
_cell.angle_beta   90.00
_cell.angle_gamma   90.00
#
_symmetry.space_group_name_H-M   'P 1'
#
loop_
_entity.id
_entity.type
_entity.pdbx_description
1 polymer ?
#
loop_
_entity_poly.entity_id
_entity_poly.type
_entity_poly.pdbx_seq_one_letter_code
_entity_poly.pdbx_strand_id
1 'polypeptide(L)'
;MIGLISATAAGAAARDRLAAVWPDRTRVYEGPVPDAVRAAFAECEQLVCFLATGAVVRLVAPLLHDKASDPGVVCVDEGGRFAVSLVGGHGGGANELARAVGEVLGAEPVVTTATDAVRLPGLDTLGLPVEGNVAAVSRAL
;
A
#
# COMPACT_ATOMS: atom_id res chain seq x y z
N MET A 1 -10.49 -4.79 -1.87
CA MET A 1 -9.86 -5.26 -3.15
C MET A 1 -8.46 -4.67 -3.28
N ILE A 2 -7.46 -5.45 -3.72
CA ILE A 2 -6.07 -4.99 -3.91
C ILE A 2 -5.74 -4.83 -5.40
N GLY A 3 -5.41 -3.61 -5.84
CA GLY A 3 -4.97 -3.33 -7.21
C GLY A 3 -3.48 -3.66 -7.40
N LEU A 4 -3.15 -4.43 -8.43
CA LEU A 4 -1.78 -4.84 -8.73
C LEU A 4 -1.28 -4.18 -10.03
N ILE A 5 -0.17 -3.46 -9.96
CA ILE A 5 0.37 -2.66 -11.07
C ILE A 5 1.87 -2.93 -11.24
N SER A 6 2.34 -3.15 -12.46
CA SER A 6 3.76 -3.39 -12.78
C SER A 6 4.20 -2.63 -14.02
N ALA A 7 5.44 -2.15 -14.04
CA ALA A 7 6.02 -1.45 -15.19
C ALA A 7 6.95 -2.31 -16.06
N THR A 8 7.48 -3.40 -15.50
CA THR A 8 8.48 -4.26 -16.15
C THR A 8 8.06 -5.72 -16.11
N ALA A 9 8.68 -6.56 -16.94
CA ALA A 9 8.44 -8.00 -16.94
C ALA A 9 8.81 -8.65 -15.59
N ALA A 10 9.90 -8.18 -14.94
CA ALA A 10 10.28 -8.65 -13.62
C ALA A 10 9.22 -8.31 -12.56
N GLY A 11 8.70 -7.07 -12.61
CA GLY A 11 7.57 -6.66 -11.78
C GLY A 11 6.31 -7.49 -12.03
N ALA A 12 5.99 -7.78 -13.29
CA ALA A 12 4.85 -8.62 -13.67
C ALA A 12 4.97 -10.04 -13.10
N ALA A 13 6.16 -10.65 -13.11
CA ALA A 13 6.35 -11.97 -12.51
C ALA A 13 6.10 -11.98 -10.99
N ALA A 14 6.48 -10.93 -10.26
CA ALA A 14 6.18 -10.81 -8.83
C ALA A 14 4.69 -10.50 -8.58
N ARG A 15 4.10 -9.65 -9.41
CA ARG A 15 2.66 -9.35 -9.44
C ARG A 15 1.82 -10.60 -9.61
N ASP A 16 2.16 -11.44 -10.58
CA ASP A 16 1.40 -12.64 -10.91
C ASP A 16 1.50 -13.69 -9.81
N ARG A 17 2.62 -13.74 -9.08
CA ARG A 17 2.73 -14.55 -7.85
C ARG A 17 1.73 -14.09 -6.78
N LEU A 18 1.60 -12.78 -6.53
CA LEU A 18 0.59 -12.27 -5.60
C LEU A 18 -0.83 -12.62 -6.08
N ALA A 19 -1.12 -12.44 -7.37
CA ALA A 19 -2.42 -12.75 -7.95
C ALA A 19 -2.79 -14.25 -7.81
N ALA A 20 -1.81 -15.14 -7.98
CA ALA A 20 -2.01 -16.57 -7.81
C ALA A 20 -2.26 -16.99 -6.35
N VAL A 21 -1.61 -16.34 -5.38
CA VAL A 21 -1.81 -16.62 -3.95
C VAL A 21 -3.10 -15.99 -3.42
N TRP A 22 -3.53 -14.86 -4.00
CA TRP A 22 -4.70 -14.09 -3.55
C TRP A 22 -5.72 -13.85 -4.69
N PRO A 23 -6.27 -14.90 -5.31
CA PRO A 23 -7.11 -14.77 -6.51
C PRO A 23 -8.39 -13.95 -6.27
N ASP A 24 -8.99 -14.07 -5.09
CA ASP A 24 -10.25 -13.38 -4.76
C ASP A 24 -10.03 -12.01 -4.07
N ARG A 25 -8.77 -11.63 -3.84
CA ARG A 25 -8.40 -10.38 -3.14
C ARG A 25 -7.60 -9.42 -3.99
N THR A 26 -7.23 -9.82 -5.21
CA THR A 26 -6.41 -8.99 -6.11
C THR A 26 -7.07 -8.76 -7.47
N ARG A 27 -6.76 -7.62 -8.08
CA ARG A 27 -7.12 -7.29 -9.47
C ARG A 27 -5.91 -6.71 -10.17
N VAL A 28 -5.56 -7.26 -11.32
CA VAL A 28 -4.46 -6.76 -12.16
C VAL A 28 -4.96 -5.61 -13.02
N TYR A 29 -4.20 -4.51 -13.05
CA TYR A 29 -4.44 -3.37 -13.95
C TYR A 29 -3.35 -3.33 -15.01
N GLU A 30 -3.76 -3.44 -16.27
CA GLU A 30 -2.87 -3.40 -17.44
C GLU A 30 -2.96 -2.06 -18.18
N GLY A 31 -2.02 -1.83 -19.09
CA GLY A 31 -1.92 -0.59 -19.88
C GLY A 31 -0.85 0.36 -19.35
N PRO A 32 -0.88 1.64 -19.78
CA PRO A 32 0.06 2.65 -19.30
C PRO A 32 0.00 2.77 -17.77
N VAL A 33 1.16 2.65 -17.12
CA VAL A 33 1.28 2.67 -15.65
C VAL A 33 0.52 3.85 -15.00
N PRO A 34 0.60 5.11 -15.50
CA PRO A 34 -0.12 6.21 -14.87
C PRO A 34 -1.64 6.01 -14.85
N ASP A 35 -2.20 5.43 -15.91
CA ASP A 35 -3.63 5.18 -16.04
C ASP A 35 -4.05 4.00 -15.16
N ALA A 36 -3.23 2.95 -15.12
CA ALA A 36 -3.43 1.80 -14.24
C ALA A 36 -3.43 2.20 -12.75
N VAL A 37 -2.46 3.04 -12.33
CA VAL A 37 -2.42 3.57 -10.96
C VAL A 37 -3.65 4.42 -10.67
N ARG A 38 -4.05 5.31 -11.59
CA ARG A 38 -5.24 6.15 -11.41
C ARG A 38 -6.52 5.32 -11.25
N ALA A 39 -6.72 4.31 -12.10
CA ALA A 39 -7.88 3.45 -12.04
C ALA A 39 -7.89 2.62 -10.74
N ALA A 40 -6.75 2.00 -10.39
CA ALA A 40 -6.64 1.23 -9.16
C ALA A 40 -6.84 2.09 -7.91
N PHE A 41 -6.34 3.33 -7.89
CA PHE A 41 -6.53 4.27 -6.77
C PHE A 41 -8.00 4.64 -6.55
N ALA A 42 -8.79 4.72 -7.62
CA ALA A 42 -10.21 5.02 -7.54
C ALA A 42 -11.09 3.79 -7.20
N GLU A 43 -10.63 2.58 -7.55
CA GLU A 43 -11.45 1.36 -7.51
C GLU A 43 -11.07 0.38 -6.40
N CYS A 44 -9.90 0.52 -5.78
CA CYS A 44 -9.36 -0.42 -4.80
C CYS A 44 -9.12 0.25 -3.44
N GLU A 45 -9.20 -0.56 -2.39
CA GLU A 45 -8.88 -0.13 -1.01
C GLU A 45 -7.37 -0.09 -0.79
N GLN A 46 -6.62 -0.89 -1.57
CA GLN A 46 -5.17 -0.99 -1.45
C GLN A 46 -4.52 -1.26 -2.80
N LEU A 47 -3.26 -0.85 -2.96
CA LEU A 47 -2.48 -1.01 -4.17
C LEU A 47 -1.11 -1.61 -3.86
N VAL A 48 -0.64 -2.51 -4.72
CA VAL A 48 0.76 -2.96 -4.77
C VAL A 48 1.35 -2.56 -6.12
N CYS A 49 2.30 -1.62 -6.06
CA CYS A 49 3.00 -1.07 -7.21
C CYS A 49 4.40 -1.68 -7.30
N PHE A 50 4.63 -2.55 -8.30
CA PHE A 50 5.94 -3.10 -8.64
C PHE A 50 6.76 -2.09 -9.45
N LEU A 51 7.17 -1.02 -8.76
CA LEU A 51 7.85 0.15 -9.28
C LEU A 51 8.76 0.76 -8.20
N ALA A 52 9.79 1.48 -8.62
CA ALA A 52 10.60 2.28 -7.69
C ALA A 52 9.71 3.30 -6.94
N THR A 53 9.92 3.41 -5.62
CA THR A 53 9.11 4.27 -4.74
C THR A 53 8.98 5.70 -5.25
N GLY A 54 10.06 6.28 -5.76
CA GLY A 54 10.03 7.64 -6.31
C GLY A 54 9.10 7.81 -7.52
N ALA A 55 8.89 6.77 -8.32
CA ALA A 55 7.93 6.81 -9.42
C ALA A 55 6.50 6.76 -8.87
N VAL A 56 6.22 5.85 -7.93
CA VAL A 56 4.90 5.71 -7.29
C VAL A 56 4.50 7.00 -6.57
N VAL A 57 5.42 7.64 -5.85
CA VAL A 57 5.19 8.95 -5.20
C VAL A 57 4.69 9.98 -6.21
N ARG A 58 5.33 10.10 -7.38
CA ARG A 58 4.92 11.08 -8.41
C ARG A 58 3.56 10.79 -9.01
N LEU A 59 3.21 9.51 -9.15
CA LEU A 59 1.92 9.07 -9.69
C LEU A 59 0.77 9.25 -8.70
N VAL A 60 1.03 8.94 -7.42
CA VAL A 60 0.03 9.00 -6.35
C VAL A 60 -0.15 10.40 -5.79
N ALA A 61 0.90 11.23 -5.72
CA ALA A 61 0.83 12.59 -5.17
C ALA A 61 -0.36 13.43 -5.67
N PRO A 62 -0.68 13.50 -6.98
CA PRO A 62 -1.85 14.28 -7.46
C PRO A 62 -3.20 13.60 -7.18
N LEU A 63 -3.23 12.37 -6.66
CA LEU A 63 -4.44 11.61 -6.35
C LEU A 63 -4.79 11.62 -4.87
N LEU A 64 -3.84 11.94 -4.00
CA LEU A 64 -4.03 12.00 -2.55
C LEU A 64 -5.09 13.04 -2.19
N HIS A 65 -6.04 12.65 -1.36
CA HIS A 65 -7.10 13.51 -0.86
C HIS A 65 -7.00 13.69 0.65
N ASP A 66 -7.16 12.62 1.42
CA ASP A 66 -7.08 12.65 2.87
C ASP A 66 -6.68 11.30 3.48
N LYS A 67 -6.01 11.34 4.62
CA LYS A 67 -5.46 10.16 5.32
C LYS A 67 -6.52 9.11 5.69
N ALA A 68 -7.77 9.51 5.89
CA ALA A 68 -8.83 8.61 6.33
C ALA A 68 -9.47 7.84 5.18
N SER A 69 -9.48 8.41 3.96
CA SER A 69 -10.10 7.79 2.78
C SER A 69 -9.12 7.26 1.74
N ASP A 70 -7.89 7.79 1.69
CA ASP A 70 -6.88 7.36 0.73
C ASP A 70 -6.55 5.86 0.90
N PRO A 71 -6.44 5.09 -0.20
CA PRO A 71 -6.13 3.67 -0.15
C PRO A 71 -4.71 3.42 0.39
N GLY A 72 -4.49 2.22 0.93
CA GLY A 72 -3.16 1.77 1.31
C GLY A 72 -2.29 1.50 0.09
N VAL A 73 -1.11 2.14 -0.01
CA VAL A 73 -0.20 1.93 -1.15
C VAL A 73 1.10 1.30 -0.68
N VAL A 74 1.46 0.17 -1.29
CA VAL A 74 2.73 -0.53 -1.10
C VAL A 74 3.54 -0.49 -2.39
N CYS A 75 4.83 -0.18 -2.29
CA CYS A 75 5.77 -0.27 -3.41
C CYS A 75 6.67 -1.49 -3.25
N VAL A 76 6.89 -2.24 -4.33
CA VAL A 76 7.87 -3.34 -4.36
C VAL A 76 8.95 -2.99 -5.38
N ASP A 77 10.22 -2.98 -4.95
CA ASP A 77 11.34 -2.70 -5.86
C ASP A 77 11.53 -3.84 -6.87
N GLU A 78 12.16 -3.55 -8.00
CA GLU A 78 12.30 -4.51 -9.10
C GLU A 78 13.05 -5.79 -8.70
N GLY A 79 13.97 -5.69 -7.75
CA GLY A 79 14.68 -6.85 -7.20
C GLY A 79 13.84 -7.69 -6.22
N GLY A 80 12.61 -7.27 -5.89
CA GLY A 80 11.76 -7.93 -4.89
C GLY A 80 12.38 -7.94 -3.48
N ARG A 81 13.23 -6.95 -3.17
CA ARG A 81 13.97 -6.88 -1.90
C ARG A 81 13.16 -6.21 -0.81
N PHE A 82 12.36 -5.21 -1.16
CA PHE A 82 11.63 -4.40 -0.20
C PHE A 82 10.16 -4.24 -0.59
N ALA A 83 9.27 -4.37 0.38
CA ALA A 83 7.87 -4.00 0.29
C ALA A 83 7.62 -2.76 1.17
N VAL A 84 7.62 -1.58 0.57
CA VAL A 84 7.57 -0.28 1.28
C VAL A 84 6.12 0.16 1.47
N SER A 85 5.67 0.28 2.72
CA SER A 85 4.41 0.94 3.06
C SER A 85 4.55 2.44 2.80
N LEU A 86 3.86 2.95 1.77
CA LEU A 86 4.05 4.31 1.27
C LEU A 86 2.97 5.29 1.73
N VAL A 87 1.69 4.90 1.62
CA VAL A 87 0.51 5.71 1.96
C VAL A 87 -0.49 4.83 2.69
N GLY A 88 -1.26 5.40 3.63
CA GLY A 88 -2.36 4.67 4.27
C GLY A 88 -1.89 3.55 5.21
N GLY A 89 -0.81 3.77 5.98
CA GLY A 89 -0.18 2.74 6.82
C GLY A 89 -1.13 1.98 7.75
N HIS A 90 -1.96 2.68 8.54
CA HIS A 90 -2.91 2.10 9.50
C HIS A 90 -4.29 1.91 8.88
N GLY A 91 -5.14 2.96 8.85
CA GLY A 91 -6.51 2.88 8.32
C GLY A 91 -6.61 2.37 6.88
N GLY A 92 -5.65 2.72 6.01
CA GLY A 92 -5.56 2.17 4.65
C GLY A 92 -4.93 0.76 4.57
N GLY A 93 -4.43 0.23 5.68
CA GLY A 93 -3.87 -1.11 5.80
C GLY A 93 -2.53 -1.35 5.09
N ALA A 94 -1.81 -0.31 4.65
CA ALA A 94 -0.56 -0.50 3.89
C ALA A 94 0.56 -1.16 4.72
N ASN A 95 0.60 -0.96 6.04
CA ASN A 95 1.60 -1.61 6.90
C ASN A 95 1.38 -3.13 6.95
N GLU A 96 0.14 -3.57 7.10
CA GLU A 96 -0.21 -4.99 7.09
C GLU A 96 -0.02 -5.58 5.69
N LEU A 97 -0.42 -4.85 4.65
CA LEU A 97 -0.21 -5.28 3.27
C LEU A 97 1.28 -5.44 2.94
N ALA A 98 2.15 -4.52 3.38
CA ALA A 98 3.59 -4.62 3.15
C ALA A 98 4.17 -5.91 3.76
N ARG A 99 3.74 -6.27 4.97
CA ARG A 99 4.13 -7.53 5.64
C ARG A 99 3.62 -8.74 4.86
N ALA A 100 2.34 -8.76 4.48
CA ALA A 100 1.75 -9.84 3.72
C ALA A 100 2.42 -10.03 2.35
N VAL A 101 2.78 -8.94 1.67
CA VAL A 101 3.54 -8.98 0.42
C VAL A 101 4.94 -9.56 0.66
N GLY A 102 5.59 -9.18 1.76
CA GLY A 102 6.88 -9.72 2.17
C GLY A 102 6.84 -11.24 2.39
N GLU A 103 5.81 -11.74 3.08
CA GLU A 103 5.61 -13.18 3.30
C GLU A 103 5.48 -13.97 1.99
N VAL A 104 4.80 -13.43 0.99
CA VAL A 104 4.60 -14.12 -0.30
C VAL A 104 5.83 -14.02 -1.20
N LEU A 105 6.50 -12.87 -1.22
CA LEU A 105 7.56 -12.59 -2.19
C LEU A 105 8.97 -12.80 -1.65
N GLY A 106 9.13 -12.94 -0.33
CA GLY A 106 10.43 -12.92 0.36
C GLY A 106 11.04 -11.51 0.46
N ALA A 107 10.23 -10.46 0.29
CA ALA A 107 10.66 -9.07 0.40
C ALA A 107 10.65 -8.60 1.85
N GLU A 108 11.60 -7.76 2.25
CA GLU A 108 11.64 -7.14 3.57
C GLU A 108 10.58 -6.03 3.65
N PRO A 109 9.60 -6.10 4.59
CA PRO A 109 8.62 -5.04 4.76
C PRO A 109 9.26 -3.79 5.38
N VAL A 110 9.12 -2.65 4.71
CA VAL A 110 9.61 -1.35 5.21
C VAL A 110 8.42 -0.56 5.75
N VAL A 111 8.27 -0.58 7.08
CA VAL A 111 7.23 0.14 7.83
C VAL A 111 7.89 1.14 8.76
N THR A 112 7.49 2.41 8.68
CA THR A 112 8.18 3.53 9.36
C THR A 112 7.27 4.35 10.27
N THR A 113 6.01 3.97 10.41
CA THR A 113 5.04 4.60 11.31
C THR A 113 5.53 4.58 12.77
N ALA A 114 5.34 5.69 13.47
CA ALA A 114 5.88 5.90 14.82
C ALA A 114 5.34 4.88 15.85
N THR A 115 4.07 4.49 15.73
CA THR A 115 3.41 3.49 16.57
C THR A 115 3.96 2.09 16.33
N ASP A 116 4.20 1.69 15.07
CA ASP A 116 4.83 0.41 14.74
C ASP A 116 6.25 0.30 15.31
N ALA A 117 7.02 1.38 15.33
CA ALA A 117 8.37 1.41 15.91
C ALA A 117 8.38 1.04 17.41
N VAL A 118 7.27 1.27 18.12
CA VAL A 118 7.08 0.92 19.53
C VAL A 118 6.06 -0.20 19.75
N ARG A 119 5.64 -0.90 18.67
CA ARG A 119 4.64 -1.99 18.70
C ARG A 119 3.30 -1.60 19.32
N LEU A 120 2.90 -0.35 19.13
CA LEU A 120 1.58 0.13 19.48
C LEU A 120 0.66 0.14 18.25
N PRO A 121 -0.65 -0.06 18.43
CA PRO A 121 -1.62 0.16 17.36
C PRO A 121 -1.71 1.65 16.99
N GLY A 122 -2.10 1.93 15.75
CA GLY A 122 -2.51 3.27 15.34
C GLY A 122 -3.79 3.69 16.07
N LEU A 123 -3.93 4.96 16.41
CA LEU A 123 -5.12 5.46 17.11
C LEU A 123 -6.41 5.21 16.31
N ASP A 124 -6.31 5.28 14.98
CA ASP A 124 -7.37 5.02 14.02
C ASP A 124 -7.82 3.55 13.96
N THR A 125 -7.06 2.61 14.55
CA THR A 125 -7.40 1.18 14.53
C THR A 125 -8.00 0.65 15.84
N LEU A 126 -8.10 1.47 16.89
CA LEU A 126 -8.54 1.03 18.21
C LEU A 126 -10.05 0.74 18.34
N GLY A 127 -10.87 1.15 17.37
CA GLY A 127 -12.32 0.90 17.38
C GLY A 127 -13.08 1.57 18.52
N LEU A 128 -12.45 2.53 19.22
CA LEU A 128 -13.07 3.29 20.30
C LEU A 128 -14.06 4.33 19.71
N PRO A 129 -15.14 4.67 20.42
CA PRO A 129 -15.92 5.85 20.08
C PRO A 129 -15.02 7.08 20.22
N VAL A 130 -14.88 7.83 19.14
CA VAL A 130 -14.02 9.01 19.02
C VAL A 130 -14.81 10.16 18.43
N GLU A 131 -14.54 11.37 18.89
CA GLU A 131 -15.06 12.61 18.31
C GLU A 131 -13.89 13.48 17.82
N GLY A 132 -14.11 14.22 16.73
CA GLY A 132 -13.11 15.10 16.13
C GLY A 132 -12.23 14.45 15.06
N ASN A 133 -11.16 15.14 14.66
CA ASN A 133 -10.29 14.71 13.54
C ASN A 133 -9.18 13.78 14.02
N VAL A 134 -9.51 12.51 14.26
CA VAL A 134 -8.54 11.48 14.69
C VAL A 134 -7.40 11.29 13.68
N ALA A 135 -7.69 11.39 12.39
CA ALA A 135 -6.68 11.26 11.33
C ALA A 135 -5.59 12.35 11.42
N ALA A 136 -5.91 13.55 11.93
CA ALA A 136 -4.94 14.60 12.17
C ALA A 136 -4.05 14.37 13.41
N VAL A 137 -4.43 13.46 14.31
CA VAL A 137 -3.65 13.13 15.51
C VAL A 137 -2.55 12.13 15.15
N SER A 138 -1.34 12.64 14.93
CA SER A 138 -0.18 11.83 14.51
C SER A 138 0.46 11.02 15.64
N ARG A 139 0.20 11.38 16.91
CA ARG A 139 0.59 10.63 18.11
C ARG A 139 -0.26 11.02 19.31
N ALA A 140 -0.50 10.07 20.22
CA ALA A 140 -0.87 10.39 21.59
C ALA A 140 0.40 10.76 22.38
N LEU A 141 0.34 11.82 23.19
CA LEU A 141 1.37 12.16 24.19
C LEU A 141 1.08 11.40 25.49
#